data_AF-A0A2G4GIF4-F1
#
_entry.id   AF-A0A2G4GIF4-F1
#
_cell.length_a   1.000
_cell.length_b   1.000
_cell.length_c   1.000
_cell.angle_alpha   90.00
_cell.angle_beta   90.00
_cell.angle_gamma   90.00
#
_symmetry.space_group_name_H-M   'P 1'
#
loop_
_entity.id
_entity.type
_entity.pdbx_description
1 polymer ?
#
loop_
_entity_poly.entity_id
_entity_poly.type
_entity_poly.pdbx_seq_one_letter_code
_entity_poly.pdbx_strand_id
1 'polypeptide(L)'
;MKKILVLCTGNSCRSQIAHGYLEYFAKDRAEIYSAGVETHGVNPKAIQTMLEDGIDISQHTSNNVLEYMNIDFDFIITVCDNAKERCPYFPSHALQFHHNFSDPAKAVGTEEEIKNEFARVRDEIKTFSENFLSDHI
;
A
#
# COMPACT_ATOMS: atom_id res chain seq x y z
N MET A 1 3.77 -19.76 2.94
CA MET A 1 4.18 -18.35 3.05
C MET A 1 2.92 -17.53 3.17
N LYS A 2 2.87 -16.54 4.07
CA LYS A 2 1.66 -15.74 4.27
C LYS A 2 1.44 -14.80 3.09
N LYS A 3 0.21 -14.66 2.62
CA LYS A 3 -0.13 -13.73 1.53
C LYS A 3 -0.87 -12.51 2.07
N ILE A 4 -0.34 -11.33 1.76
CA ILE A 4 -0.86 -10.05 2.25
C ILE A 4 -1.32 -9.20 1.07
N LEU A 5 -2.57 -8.74 1.08
CA LEU A 5 -3.11 -7.82 0.09
C LEU A 5 -3.31 -6.43 0.68
N VAL A 6 -2.68 -5.41 0.09
CA VAL A 6 -2.89 -4.00 0.45
C VAL A 6 -3.86 -3.33 -0.51
N LEU A 7 -4.93 -2.74 0.01
CA LEU A 7 -6.00 -2.13 -0.76
C LEU A 7 -6.09 -0.62 -0.55
N CYS A 8 -6.13 0.11 -1.66
CA CYS A 8 -6.42 1.55 -1.71
C CYS A 8 -7.48 1.83 -2.79
N THR A 9 -7.83 3.09 -3.03
CA THR A 9 -8.78 3.44 -4.10
C THR A 9 -8.20 3.15 -5.47
N GLY A 10 -7.05 3.73 -5.80
CA GLY A 10 -6.51 3.77 -7.18
C GLY A 10 -5.19 3.04 -7.39
N ASN A 11 -4.73 2.28 -6.38
CA ASN A 11 -3.42 1.62 -6.34
C ASN A 11 -2.21 2.49 -6.74
N SER A 12 -2.21 3.77 -6.39
CA SER A 12 -1.25 4.74 -6.95
C SER A 12 -0.17 5.22 -5.97
N CYS A 13 -0.52 5.49 -4.71
CA CYS A 13 0.38 6.09 -3.71
C CYS A 13 0.53 5.20 -2.47
N ARG A 14 -0.38 5.35 -1.49
CA ARG A 14 -0.33 4.69 -0.18
C ARG A 14 -0.14 3.18 -0.26
N SER A 15 -0.93 2.49 -1.10
CA SER A 15 -0.80 1.04 -1.24
C SER A 15 0.52 0.61 -1.91
N GLN A 16 1.10 1.44 -2.78
CA GLN A 16 2.39 1.15 -3.42
C GLN A 16 3.55 1.33 -2.43
N ILE A 17 3.49 2.39 -1.63
CA ILE A 17 4.44 2.63 -0.53
C ILE A 17 4.36 1.50 0.50
N ALA A 18 3.14 1.12 0.91
CA ALA A 18 2.93 0.02 1.85
C ALA A 18 3.39 -1.33 1.28
N HIS A 19 3.15 -1.60 0.00
CA HIS A 19 3.69 -2.79 -0.67
C HIS A 19 5.21 -2.82 -0.56
N GLY A 20 5.89 -1.75 -0.99
CA GLY A 20 7.35 -1.69 -0.97
C GLY A 20 7.95 -1.91 0.43
N TYR A 21 7.38 -1.30 1.48
CA TYR A 21 7.87 -1.53 2.84
C TYR A 21 7.55 -2.92 3.38
N LEU A 22 6.33 -3.41 3.18
CA LEU A 22 5.96 -4.75 3.62
C LEU A 22 6.85 -5.80 2.95
N GLU A 23 7.13 -5.68 1.66
CA GLU A 23 8.00 -6.60 0.94
C GLU A 23 9.44 -6.50 1.44
N TYR A 24 9.97 -5.28 1.57
CA TYR A 24 11.32 -5.03 2.07
C TYR A 24 11.56 -5.64 3.46
N PHE A 25 10.61 -5.49 4.39
CA PHE A 25 10.73 -6.00 5.76
C PHE A 25 10.32 -7.48 5.91
N ALA A 26 9.39 -7.98 5.09
CA ALA A 26 8.96 -9.37 5.14
C ALA A 26 10.04 -10.30 4.60
N LYS A 27 10.78 -9.88 3.57
CA LYS A 27 11.71 -10.74 2.82
C LYS A 27 10.97 -12.01 2.39
N ASP A 28 11.49 -13.19 2.74
CA ASP A 28 10.90 -14.49 2.35
C ASP A 28 9.77 -14.97 3.28
N ARG A 29 9.33 -14.16 4.25
CA ARG A 29 8.30 -14.57 5.23
C ARG A 29 6.87 -14.41 4.72
N ALA A 30 6.64 -13.44 3.83
CA ALA A 30 5.34 -13.14 3.27
C ALA A 30 5.44 -12.71 1.80
N GLU A 31 4.39 -13.01 1.03
CA GLU A 31 4.21 -12.58 -0.34
C GLU A 31 3.24 -11.40 -0.35
N ILE A 32 3.67 -10.28 -0.93
CA ILE A 32 2.94 -9.01 -0.83
C ILE A 32 2.27 -8.68 -2.17
N TYR A 33 1.04 -8.20 -2.07
CA TYR A 33 0.23 -7.77 -3.19
C TYR A 33 -0.34 -6.41 -2.88
N SER A 34 -0.62 -5.61 -3.91
CA SER A 34 -1.34 -4.35 -3.76
C SER A 34 -2.32 -4.16 -4.90
N ALA A 35 -3.50 -3.65 -4.58
CA ALA A 35 -4.53 -3.39 -5.59
C ALA A 35 -5.38 -2.17 -5.25
N GLY A 36 -6.16 -1.75 -6.25
CA GLY A 36 -7.16 -0.71 -6.14
C GLY A 36 -8.52 -1.17 -6.60
N VAL A 37 -9.56 -0.51 -6.11
CA VAL A 37 -10.91 -0.63 -6.70
C VAL A 37 -10.91 -0.04 -8.12
N GLU A 38 -10.07 0.98 -8.32
CA GLU A 38 -9.73 1.64 -9.58
C GLU A 38 -8.22 1.50 -9.82
N THR A 39 -7.75 1.83 -11.03
CA THR A 39 -6.33 1.81 -11.39
C THR A 39 -5.91 3.17 -11.97
N HIS A 40 -4.98 3.86 -11.30
CA HIS A 40 -4.52 5.19 -11.72
C HIS A 40 -3.03 5.22 -12.11
N GLY A 41 -2.38 4.06 -12.17
CA GLY A 41 -0.93 4.00 -12.39
C GLY A 41 -0.17 4.30 -11.10
N VAL A 42 1.10 3.86 -11.04
CA VAL A 42 1.98 4.14 -9.90
C VAL A 42 2.37 5.61 -9.93
N ASN A 43 2.18 6.33 -8.83
CA ASN A 43 2.49 7.75 -8.77
C ASN A 43 4.01 7.96 -8.84
N PRO A 44 4.53 8.77 -9.79
CA PRO A 44 5.96 9.06 -9.89
C PRO A 44 6.57 9.63 -8.60
N LYS A 45 5.81 10.44 -7.85
CA LYS A 45 6.26 10.97 -6.55
C LYS A 45 6.38 9.88 -5.50
N ALA A 46 5.50 8.87 -5.52
CA ALA A 46 5.63 7.72 -4.62
C ALA A 46 6.90 6.92 -4.92
N ILE A 47 7.21 6.69 -6.21
CA ILE A 47 8.47 6.05 -6.65
C ILE A 47 9.67 6.86 -6.14
N GLN A 48 9.69 8.17 -6.38
CA GLN A 48 10.77 9.05 -5.92
C GLN A 48 10.95 9.03 -4.39
N THR A 49 9.84 9.06 -3.64
CA THR A 49 9.89 9.10 -2.17
C THR A 49 10.39 7.78 -1.58
N MET A 50 10.09 6.64 -2.21
CA MET A 50 10.61 5.32 -1.81
C MET A 50 12.08 5.15 -2.17
N LEU A 51 12.53 5.69 -3.32
CA LEU A 51 13.93 5.67 -3.71
C LEU A 51 14.83 6.40 -2.71
N GLU A 52 14.33 7.43 -2.01
CA GLU A 52 15.06 8.12 -0.93
C GLU A 52 15.37 7.19 0.25
N ASP A 53 14.55 6.16 0.47
CA ASP A 53 14.76 5.09 1.45
C ASP A 53 15.51 3.87 0.86
N GLY A 54 15.96 3.96 -0.39
CA GLY A 54 16.66 2.89 -1.10
C GLY A 54 15.76 1.76 -1.60
N ILE A 55 14.44 1.96 -1.64
CA ILE A 55 13.46 0.98 -2.11
C ILE A 55 12.92 1.41 -3.48
N ASP A 56 13.21 0.63 -4.52
CA ASP A 56 12.74 0.92 -5.88
C ASP A 56 11.41 0.22 -6.17
N ILE A 57 10.32 0.99 -6.20
CA ILE A 57 8.99 0.50 -6.59
C ILE A 57 8.64 0.83 -8.06
N SER A 58 9.62 1.23 -8.89
CA SER A 58 9.39 1.61 -10.29
C SER A 58 8.87 0.48 -11.18
N GLN A 59 9.16 -0.78 -10.78
CA GLN A 59 8.69 -1.98 -11.47
C GLN A 59 7.31 -2.45 -11.00
N HIS A 60 6.73 -1.80 -9.98
CA HIS A 60 5.38 -2.11 -9.55
C HIS A 60 4.36 -1.77 -10.63
N THR A 61 3.24 -2.46 -10.58
CA THR A 61 2.06 -2.18 -11.40
C THR A 61 0.91 -1.68 -10.53
N SER A 62 0.02 -0.91 -11.14
CA SER A 62 -1.24 -0.48 -10.51
C SER A 62 -2.34 -1.44 -10.93
N ASN A 63 -2.61 -2.45 -10.12
CA ASN A 63 -3.54 -3.54 -10.41
C ASN A 63 -4.94 -3.28 -9.85
N ASN A 64 -5.94 -3.86 -10.51
CA ASN A 64 -7.29 -3.88 -10.02
C ASN A 64 -7.50 -5.06 -9.06
N VAL A 65 -8.27 -4.86 -7.99
CA VAL A 65 -8.57 -5.90 -6.99
C VAL A 65 -9.21 -7.15 -7.61
N LEU A 66 -9.96 -7.00 -8.72
CA LEU A 66 -10.59 -8.11 -9.42
C LEU A 66 -9.59 -9.09 -10.05
N GLU A 67 -8.35 -8.66 -10.30
CA GLU A 67 -7.28 -9.53 -10.81
C GLU A 67 -6.87 -10.61 -9.78
N TYR A 68 -7.14 -10.35 -8.50
CA TYR A 68 -6.68 -11.19 -7.38
C TYR A 68 -7.80 -12.00 -6.72
N MET A 69 -8.99 -12.06 -7.32
CA MET A 69 -10.15 -12.78 -6.75
C MET A 69 -9.92 -14.29 -6.54
N ASN A 70 -8.96 -14.88 -7.24
CA ASN A 70 -8.63 -16.30 -7.14
C ASN A 70 -7.45 -16.58 -6.18
N ILE A 71 -6.92 -15.55 -5.52
CA ILE A 71 -5.82 -15.69 -4.57
C ILE A 71 -6.41 -15.78 -3.16
N ASP A 72 -6.06 -16.85 -2.46
CA ASP A 72 -6.40 -17.00 -1.05
C ASP A 72 -5.39 -16.22 -0.19
N PHE A 73 -5.85 -15.12 0.38
CA PHE A 73 -5.05 -14.24 1.22
C PHE A 73 -5.19 -14.61 2.69
N ASP A 74 -4.11 -14.48 3.45
CA ASP A 74 -4.14 -14.58 4.90
C ASP A 74 -4.55 -13.24 5.54
N PHE A 75 -4.13 -12.14 4.91
CA PHE A 75 -4.31 -10.80 5.42
C PHE A 75 -4.73 -9.82 4.32
N ILE A 76 -5.71 -8.96 4.63
CA ILE A 76 -6.11 -7.83 3.79
C ILE A 76 -5.96 -6.55 4.61
N ILE A 77 -5.21 -5.58 4.09
CA ILE A 77 -4.96 -4.29 4.74
C ILE A 77 -5.55 -3.18 3.87
N THR A 78 -6.57 -2.48 4.39
CA THR A 78 -7.12 -1.29 3.74
C THR A 78 -6.42 -0.04 4.24
N VAL A 79 -5.82 0.73 3.33
CA VAL A 79 -4.96 1.89 3.66
C VAL A 79 -5.63 3.26 3.43
N CYS A 80 -6.91 3.25 3.05
CA CYS A 80 -7.76 4.44 2.99
C CYS A 80 -9.23 4.11 3.28
N ASP A 81 -9.96 5.06 3.85
CA ASP A 81 -11.40 4.88 4.17
C ASP A 81 -12.23 4.52 2.94
N ASN A 82 -11.97 5.20 1.82
CA ASN A 82 -12.71 4.97 0.59
C ASN A 82 -12.50 3.55 0.02
N ALA A 83 -11.33 2.94 0.24
CA ALA A 83 -11.13 1.53 -0.11
C ALA A 83 -11.97 0.62 0.78
N LYS A 84 -12.01 0.87 2.09
CA LYS A 84 -12.84 0.11 3.03
C LYS A 84 -14.33 0.17 2.68
N GLU A 85 -14.81 1.33 2.24
CA GLU A 85 -16.23 1.55 1.93
C GLU A 85 -16.64 1.07 0.53
N ARG A 86 -15.76 1.21 -0.47
CA ARG A 86 -16.05 0.86 -1.87
C ARG A 86 -15.52 -0.50 -2.29
N CYS A 87 -14.83 -1.23 -1.41
CA CYS A 87 -14.29 -2.53 -1.79
C CYS A 87 -15.46 -3.43 -2.20
N PRO A 88 -15.43 -4.03 -3.41
CA PRO A 88 -16.36 -5.09 -3.73
C PRO A 88 -16.26 -6.17 -2.65
N TYR A 89 -17.38 -6.86 -2.37
CA TYR A 89 -17.36 -8.01 -1.46
C TYR A 89 -16.27 -8.97 -1.94
N PHE A 90 -15.21 -9.08 -1.15
CA PHE A 90 -14.06 -9.93 -1.43
C PHE A 90 -14.24 -11.18 -0.56
N PRO A 91 -14.85 -12.26 -1.09
CA PRO A 91 -15.07 -13.48 -0.32
C PRO A 91 -13.72 -14.08 0.05
N SER A 92 -13.30 -13.87 1.29
CA SER A 92 -12.01 -14.31 1.78
C SER A 92 -12.09 -14.69 3.25
N HIS A 93 -11.30 -15.69 3.62
CA HIS A 93 -11.05 -16.06 5.02
C HIS A 93 -9.94 -15.21 5.66
N ALA A 94 -9.39 -14.24 4.92
CA ALA A 94 -8.35 -13.35 5.40
C ALA A 94 -8.79 -12.54 6.61
N LEU A 95 -7.85 -12.34 7.53
CA LEU A 95 -8.01 -11.35 8.58
C LEU A 95 -7.88 -9.95 7.98
N GLN A 96 -8.85 -9.09 8.28
CA GLN A 96 -8.93 -7.75 7.71
C GLN A 96 -8.44 -6.70 8.70
N PHE A 97 -7.56 -5.84 8.21
CA PHE A 97 -6.98 -4.72 8.93
C PHE A 97 -7.28 -3.42 8.20
N HIS A 98 -7.36 -2.35 8.96
CA HIS A 98 -7.62 -1.03 8.41
C HIS A 98 -6.76 0.01 9.12
N HIS A 99 -6.09 0.84 8.32
CA HIS A 99 -5.36 1.99 8.80
C HIS A 99 -5.48 3.11 7.76
N ASN A 100 -6.08 4.24 8.14
CA ASN A 100 -6.28 5.34 7.20
C ASN A 100 -5.07 6.27 7.20
N PHE A 101 -4.35 6.33 6.08
CA PHE A 101 -3.27 7.30 5.88
C PHE A 101 -3.77 8.53 5.11
N SER A 102 -3.24 9.70 5.46
CA SER A 102 -3.45 10.92 4.67
C SER A 102 -3.04 10.70 3.21
N ASP A 103 -3.76 11.33 2.27
CA ASP A 103 -3.47 11.17 0.85
C ASP A 103 -2.43 12.22 0.39
N PRO A 104 -1.15 11.85 0.22
CA PRO A 104 -0.11 12.82 -0.10
C PRO A 104 -0.30 13.40 -1.51
N ALA A 105 -1.05 12.72 -2.38
CA ALA A 105 -1.39 13.22 -3.71
C ALA A 105 -2.34 14.44 -3.68
N LYS A 106 -3.01 14.69 -2.55
CA LYS A 106 -3.87 15.87 -2.35
C LYS A 106 -3.13 17.06 -1.73
N ALA A 107 -1.85 16.91 -1.40
CA ALA A 107 -1.03 17.99 -0.87
C ALA A 107 -0.99 19.16 -1.87
N VAL A 108 -1.16 20.39 -1.37
CA VAL A 108 -1.08 21.63 -2.14
C VAL A 108 -0.03 22.54 -1.52
N GLY A 109 0.65 23.32 -2.34
CA GLY A 109 1.72 24.21 -1.91
C GLY A 109 2.91 24.18 -2.86
N THR A 110 4.06 24.59 -2.33
CA THR A 110 5.36 24.51 -3.00
C THR A 110 5.79 23.05 -3.22
N GLU A 111 6.74 22.84 -4.12
CA GLU A 111 7.30 21.49 -4.37
C GLU A 111 7.87 20.86 -3.09
N GLU A 112 8.52 21.67 -2.26
CA GLU A 112 9.10 21.24 -0.98
C GLU A 112 8.02 20.84 0.04
N GLU A 113 6.94 21.61 0.14
CA GLU A 113 5.81 21.25 1.02
C GLU A 113 5.14 19.95 0.58
N ILE A 114 4.94 19.75 -0.72
CA ILE A 114 4.40 18.50 -1.25
C ILE A 114 5.36 17.34 -0.98
N LYS A 115 6.66 17.53 -1.21
CA LYS A 115 7.68 16.52 -0.93
C LYS A 115 7.67 16.11 0.54
N ASN A 116 7.62 17.07 1.45
CA ASN A 116 7.58 16.83 2.89
C ASN A 116 6.32 16.06 3.31
N GLU A 117 5.17 16.31 2.69
CA GLU A 117 3.96 15.55 2.94
C GLU A 117 4.07 14.09 2.45
N PHE A 118 4.69 13.86 1.29
CA PHE A 118 4.99 12.51 0.82
C PHE A 118 5.93 11.77 1.78
N ALA A 119 6.99 12.43 2.25
CA ALA A 119 7.92 11.85 3.22
C ALA A 119 7.24 11.52 4.56
N ARG A 120 6.40 12.43 5.08
CA ARG A 120 5.64 12.22 6.31
C ARG A 120 4.75 10.98 6.22
N VAL A 121 3.95 10.87 5.15
CA VAL A 121 3.06 9.71 4.94
C VAL A 121 3.87 8.43 4.71
N ARG A 122 4.99 8.51 4.00
CA ARG A 122 5.91 7.37 3.83
C ARG A 122 6.38 6.83 5.19
N ASP A 123 6.83 7.71 6.08
CA ASP A 123 7.37 7.30 7.39
C ASP A 123 6.28 6.72 8.31
N GLU A 124 5.05 7.23 8.22
CA GLU A 124 3.89 6.61 8.88
C GLU A 124 3.63 5.19 8.37
N ILE A 125 3.63 5.00 7.05
CA ILE A 125 3.42 3.69 6.42
C ILE A 125 4.56 2.73 6.77
N LYS A 126 5.80 3.21 6.81
CA LYS A 126 6.97 2.43 7.23
C LYS A 126 6.80 1.86 8.63
N THR A 127 6.49 2.74 9.58
CA THR A 127 6.26 2.37 10.99
C THR A 127 5.11 1.37 11.11
N PHE A 128 4.00 1.61 10.40
CA PHE A 128 2.88 0.67 10.36
C PHE A 128 3.30 -0.70 9.82
N SER A 129 4.09 -0.73 8.73
CA SER A 129 4.50 -1.97 8.06
C SER A 129 5.42 -2.81 8.94
N GLU A 130 6.38 -2.18 9.64
CA GLU A 130 7.26 -2.86 10.61
C GLU A 130 6.44 -3.49 11.75
N ASN A 131 5.55 -2.70 12.37
CA ASN A 131 4.71 -3.17 13.48
C ASN A 131 3.78 -4.31 13.04
N PHE A 132 3.10 -4.16 11.89
CA PHE A 132 2.21 -5.18 11.36
C PHE A 132 2.93 -6.52 11.15
N LEU A 133 4.12 -6.49 10.56
CA LEU A 133 4.91 -7.71 10.35
C LEU A 133 5.42 -8.30 11.67
N SER A 134 5.79 -7.47 12.65
CA SER A 134 6.20 -7.95 13.98
C SER A 134 5.07 -8.67 14.73
N ASP A 135 3.84 -8.19 14.58
CA ASP A 135 2.68 -8.70 15.33
C ASP A 135 2.05 -9.94 14.67
N HIS A 136 2.25 -10.13 13.37
CA HIS A 136 1.48 -11.11 12.59
C HIS A 136 2.30 -12.12 11.77
N ILE A 137 3.60 -11.89 11.55
CA ILE A 137 4.47 -12.72 10.70
C ILE A 137 5.70 -13.21 11.45
#